data_AF-A0A067LCP5-F1
#
_entry.id   AF-A0A067LCP5-F1
#
_cell.length_a   1.000
_cell.length_b   1.000
_cell.length_c   1.000
_cell.angle_alpha   90.00
_cell.angle_beta   90.00
_cell.angle_gamma   90.00
#
_symmetry.space_group_name_H-M   'P 1'
#
loop_
_entity.id
_entity.type
_entity.pdbx_description
1 polymer ?
#
loop_
_entity_poly.entity_id
_entity_poly.type
_entity_poly.pdbx_seq_one_letter_code
_entity_poly.pdbx_strand_id
1 'polypeptide(L)'
;MLQCLSLHSPSATSTSRPNSPTTVDHHPQHQENSPPLCPGTSTDGTPVSSIQQSPTVNVTREYFHSVQSNSYNEMWSKVNDSSNHQELDVEQIELPFNNENDEDARQFLLTQVLQPNRECVEEALRYARPNTLTRLVSDYFEHSEKSTHNCLLLHQSVYRARVLYAPLHKLLEVLDLDSLTQSQCDNAYEIFLQFDSVDNPFPCRNSHKLQDIRHSFSQLRQQLDRRLNKSQSRVRLVRRTTAACVLCIIGSVVAVSVAAVCIATHTFIAFVACPICSVTNLPRKLTKKEVAHAKQLDAASRGTYVLKEYLLTIESIVAQLYASVEDDKDLIRLGLGRSCEKHLISEVLKHLRKKHLNFIELLKDLEERIILCFNAVNRSRSLLLQEIHLYQTS
;
A
#
# COMPACT_ATOMS: atom_id res chain seq x y z
N MET A 1 14.85 17.38 -24.04
CA MET A 1 14.78 15.97 -24.45
C MET A 1 13.70 15.32 -23.60
N LEU A 2 12.58 14.94 -24.23
CA LEU A 2 11.38 14.40 -23.60
C LEU A 2 11.24 12.95 -24.05
N GLN A 3 11.53 12.00 -23.16
CA GLN A 3 11.22 10.57 -23.35
C GLN A 3 10.87 9.96 -21.99
N CYS A 4 9.68 10.24 -21.46
CA CYS A 4 9.16 9.54 -20.28
C CYS A 4 7.64 9.30 -20.34
N LEU A 5 7.01 9.33 -21.53
CA LEU A 5 5.60 8.95 -21.67
C LEU A 5 5.40 8.18 -22.98
N SER A 6 5.31 6.86 -22.87
CA SER A 6 4.69 6.00 -23.87
C SER A 6 3.77 5.03 -23.15
N LEU A 7 2.46 5.28 -23.22
CA LEU A 7 1.42 4.31 -22.92
C LEU A 7 0.83 3.91 -24.28
N HIS A 8 1.23 2.73 -24.78
CA HIS A 8 0.57 2.11 -25.91
C HIS A 8 -0.57 1.21 -25.41
N SER A 9 -1.80 1.58 -25.74
CA SER A 9 -2.98 0.71 -25.65
C SER A 9 -3.07 -0.16 -26.92
N PRO A 10 -3.28 -1.48 -26.82
CA PRO A 10 -3.71 -2.27 -27.97
C PRO A 10 -5.24 -2.27 -28.09
N SER A 11 -5.71 -2.04 -29.32
CA SER A 11 -7.09 -2.13 -29.77
C SER A 11 -7.66 -3.55 -29.65
N ALA A 12 -8.91 -3.66 -29.19
CA ALA A 12 -9.69 -4.88 -29.18
C ALA A 12 -10.26 -5.19 -30.57
N THR A 13 -10.18 -6.43 -31.02
CA THR A 13 -11.01 -6.95 -32.11
C THR A 13 -11.45 -8.38 -31.80
N SER A 14 -12.75 -8.52 -31.60
CA SER A 14 -13.65 -9.69 -31.74
C SER A 14 -13.09 -11.11 -31.70
N THR A 15 -13.69 -11.96 -30.84
CA THR A 15 -14.20 -13.30 -31.22
C THR A 15 -15.16 -13.90 -30.18
N SER A 16 -16.39 -14.16 -30.64
CA SER A 16 -17.26 -15.34 -30.39
C SER A 16 -17.34 -16.03 -29.02
N ARG A 17 -18.56 -16.00 -28.47
CA ARG A 17 -19.17 -16.97 -27.54
C ARG A 17 -19.18 -18.39 -28.14
N PRO A 18 -19.04 -19.46 -27.34
CA PRO A 18 -20.20 -20.33 -27.07
C PRO A 18 -20.23 -20.93 -25.64
N ASN A 19 -21.40 -20.92 -24.99
CA ASN A 19 -22.22 -22.08 -24.61
C ASN A 19 -21.88 -22.73 -23.26
N SER A 20 -22.75 -22.43 -22.28
CA SER A 20 -22.94 -23.20 -21.05
C SER A 20 -23.56 -24.57 -21.36
N PRO A 21 -23.33 -25.58 -20.51
CA PRO A 21 -24.32 -26.61 -20.24
C PRO A 21 -24.89 -26.52 -18.82
N THR A 22 -26.15 -26.93 -18.79
CA THR A 22 -27.15 -26.92 -17.74
C THR A 22 -26.95 -28.04 -16.71
N THR A 23 -27.65 -27.90 -15.57
CA THR A 23 -28.16 -28.98 -14.67
C THR A 23 -27.11 -29.56 -13.69
N VAL A 24 -27.37 -29.83 -12.40
CA VAL A 24 -28.58 -30.35 -11.73
C VAL A 24 -28.59 -29.90 -10.26
N ASP A 25 -29.77 -29.50 -9.78
CA ASP A 25 -30.14 -29.34 -8.37
C ASP A 25 -30.03 -30.64 -7.58
N HIS A 26 -29.31 -30.63 -6.45
CA HIS A 26 -29.61 -31.52 -5.33
C HIS A 26 -29.41 -30.80 -4.00
N HIS A 27 -30.54 -30.46 -3.40
CA HIS A 27 -30.69 -30.08 -2.00
C HIS A 27 -31.03 -31.35 -1.20
N PRO A 28 -30.50 -31.49 0.02
CA PRO A 28 -31.32 -32.01 1.10
C PRO A 28 -31.39 -31.01 2.26
N GLN A 29 -32.62 -30.82 2.72
CA GLN A 29 -33.01 -30.11 3.93
C GLN A 29 -32.27 -30.65 5.15
N HIS A 30 -31.97 -29.79 6.13
CA HIS A 30 -32.41 -30.00 7.52
C HIS A 30 -32.08 -28.77 8.40
N GLN A 31 -33.17 -28.16 8.89
CA GLN A 31 -33.43 -27.83 10.29
C GLN A 31 -32.92 -26.51 10.88
N GLU A 32 -33.90 -25.62 11.04
CA GLU A 32 -33.96 -24.42 11.87
C GLU A 32 -33.58 -24.69 13.34
N ASN A 33 -32.92 -23.71 13.96
CA ASN A 33 -33.15 -23.35 15.37
C ASN A 33 -32.64 -21.92 15.62
N SER A 34 -33.57 -20.96 15.67
CA SER A 34 -33.37 -19.63 16.26
C SER A 34 -34.47 -19.41 17.30
N PRO A 35 -34.18 -18.88 18.50
CA PRO A 35 -35.21 -18.61 19.51
C PRO A 35 -35.92 -17.27 19.29
N PRO A 36 -37.14 -17.09 19.82
CA PRO A 36 -38.11 -16.12 19.31
C PRO A 36 -38.02 -14.72 19.95
N LEU A 37 -38.48 -13.74 19.17
CA LEU A 37 -38.73 -12.35 19.53
C LEU A 37 -40.04 -12.22 20.35
N CYS A 38 -40.03 -11.45 21.44
CA CYS A 38 -41.25 -10.95 22.08
C CYS A 38 -41.54 -9.50 21.64
N PRO A 39 -42.81 -9.11 21.38
CA PRO A 39 -43.18 -7.79 20.89
C PRO A 39 -43.53 -6.82 22.04
N GLY A 40 -43.10 -5.56 21.90
CA GLY A 40 -43.47 -4.46 22.79
C GLY A 40 -43.69 -3.18 22.00
N THR A 41 -44.95 -2.77 21.92
CA THR A 41 -45.51 -1.56 21.32
C THR A 41 -44.97 -0.26 21.93
N SER A 42 -44.64 0.74 21.10
CA SER A 42 -45.02 2.15 21.32
C SER A 42 -44.77 2.99 20.07
N THR A 43 -45.80 3.73 19.69
CA THR A 43 -45.88 4.73 18.62
C THR A 43 -45.09 6.00 18.95
N ASP A 44 -44.28 6.52 18.02
CA ASP A 44 -44.37 7.92 17.60
C ASP A 44 -43.62 8.19 16.28
N GLY A 45 -44.15 9.10 15.48
CA GLY A 45 -43.72 9.37 14.11
C GLY A 45 -42.38 10.10 14.01
N THR A 46 -41.54 9.69 13.07
CA THR A 46 -40.43 10.49 12.54
C THR A 46 -40.20 10.09 11.07
N PRO A 47 -40.01 11.04 10.13
CA PRO A 47 -39.97 10.70 8.71
C PRO A 47 -38.71 9.89 8.39
N VAL A 48 -38.90 8.78 7.69
CA VAL A 48 -37.85 7.94 7.11
C VAL A 48 -37.09 8.76 6.07
N SER A 49 -36.00 9.39 6.49
CA SER A 49 -34.93 9.72 5.56
C SER A 49 -34.24 8.41 5.20
N SER A 50 -34.37 8.03 3.93
CA SER A 50 -33.62 6.98 3.27
C SER A 50 -32.14 7.17 3.56
N ILE A 51 -31.63 6.41 4.54
CA ILE A 51 -30.20 6.19 4.69
C ILE A 51 -29.79 5.39 3.46
N GLN A 52 -29.38 6.09 2.42
CA GLN A 52 -28.67 5.51 1.31
C GLN A 52 -27.36 4.99 1.90
N GLN A 53 -27.38 3.73 2.34
CA GLN A 53 -26.19 3.02 2.79
C GLN A 53 -25.18 3.14 1.65
N SER A 54 -24.08 3.82 1.93
CA SER A 54 -22.93 3.83 1.03
C SER A 54 -22.55 2.38 0.77
N PRO A 55 -22.25 1.97 -0.47
CA PRO A 55 -21.94 0.58 -0.76
C PRO A 55 -20.79 0.15 0.15
N THR A 56 -21.03 -0.86 0.99
CA THR A 56 -19.99 -1.47 1.81
C THR A 56 -18.93 -2.02 0.86
N VAL A 57 -17.79 -1.33 0.78
CA VAL A 57 -16.67 -1.76 -0.05
C VAL A 57 -16.21 -3.13 0.47
N ASN A 58 -16.35 -4.16 -0.36
CA ASN A 58 -15.89 -5.50 -0.02
C ASN A 58 -14.36 -5.53 -0.15
N VAL A 59 -13.67 -5.27 0.96
CA VAL A 59 -12.20 -5.18 1.04
C VAL A 59 -11.51 -6.46 0.54
N THR A 60 -12.09 -7.62 0.82
CA THR A 60 -11.59 -8.92 0.35
C THR A 60 -11.63 -9.01 -1.17
N ARG A 61 -12.73 -8.58 -1.79
CA ARG A 61 -12.85 -8.54 -3.26
C ARG A 61 -11.84 -7.58 -3.88
N GLU A 62 -11.66 -6.39 -3.29
CA GLU A 62 -10.67 -5.42 -3.77
C GLU A 62 -9.23 -5.94 -3.66
N TYR A 63 -8.92 -6.69 -2.59
CA TYR A 63 -7.63 -7.37 -2.44
C TYR A 63 -7.40 -8.38 -3.57
N PHE A 64 -8.34 -9.29 -3.82
CA PHE A 64 -8.22 -10.28 -4.89
C PHE A 64 -8.07 -9.64 -6.27
N HIS A 65 -8.85 -8.60 -6.56
CA HIS A 65 -8.70 -7.85 -7.82
C HIS A 65 -7.33 -7.17 -7.94
N SER A 66 -6.75 -6.71 -6.83
CA SER A 66 -5.44 -6.07 -6.84
C SER A 66 -4.31 -7.07 -7.15
N VAL A 67 -4.37 -8.28 -6.56
CA VAL A 67 -3.40 -9.36 -6.83
C VAL A 67 -3.51 -9.88 -8.27
N GLN A 68 -4.71 -9.85 -8.87
CA GLN A 68 -4.91 -10.27 -10.27
C GLN A 68 -4.61 -9.16 -11.30
N SER A 69 -4.19 -7.98 -10.87
CA SER A 69 -3.98 -6.85 -11.76
C SER A 69 -2.73 -6.99 -12.63
N ASN A 70 -2.73 -6.38 -13.82
CA ASN A 70 -1.55 -6.33 -14.67
C ASN A 70 -0.35 -5.66 -13.98
N SER A 71 -0.60 -4.60 -13.20
CA SER A 71 0.43 -3.92 -12.41
C SER A 71 1.04 -4.83 -11.35
N TYR A 72 0.25 -5.75 -10.77
CA TYR A 72 0.78 -6.74 -9.84
C TYR A 72 1.72 -7.70 -10.58
N ASN A 73 1.26 -8.30 -11.68
CA ASN A 73 2.04 -9.28 -12.43
C ASN A 73 3.34 -8.69 -13.00
N GLU A 74 3.30 -7.46 -13.51
CA GLU A 74 4.49 -6.75 -14.00
C GLU A 74 5.50 -6.50 -12.86
N MET A 75 5.02 -6.05 -11.70
CA MET A 75 5.86 -5.81 -10.53
C MET A 75 6.46 -7.12 -10.00
N TRP A 76 5.66 -8.17 -9.92
CA TRP A 76 6.07 -9.48 -9.48
C TRP A 76 7.15 -10.05 -10.40
N SER A 77 7.00 -9.96 -11.73
CA SER A 77 8.02 -10.38 -12.70
C SER A 77 9.32 -9.58 -12.52
N LYS A 78 9.26 -8.24 -12.41
CA LYS A 78 10.47 -7.41 -12.18
C LYS A 78 11.27 -7.85 -10.94
N VAL A 79 10.57 -8.12 -9.83
CA VAL A 79 11.20 -8.48 -8.56
C VAL A 79 11.76 -9.90 -8.61
N ASN A 80 11.03 -10.85 -9.20
CA ASN A 80 11.44 -12.26 -9.24
C ASN A 80 12.45 -12.58 -10.34
N ASP A 81 12.34 -11.99 -11.54
CA ASP A 81 13.29 -12.20 -12.63
C ASP A 81 14.68 -11.67 -12.26
N SER A 82 14.75 -10.58 -11.48
CA SER A 82 16.00 -10.05 -10.95
C SER A 82 16.57 -10.91 -9.80
N SER A 83 15.72 -11.60 -9.05
CA SER A 83 16.12 -12.49 -7.94
C SER A 83 16.57 -13.87 -8.42
N ASN A 84 16.09 -14.32 -9.57
CA ASN A 84 16.45 -15.62 -10.18
C ASN A 84 17.90 -15.69 -10.70
N HIS A 85 18.67 -14.59 -10.66
CA HIS A 85 20.09 -14.60 -10.98
C HIS A 85 20.99 -15.08 -9.83
N GLN A 86 20.40 -15.47 -8.69
CA GLN A 86 21.13 -16.00 -7.54
C GLN A 86 20.59 -17.39 -7.18
N GLU A 87 21.08 -18.42 -7.88
CA GLU A 87 20.97 -19.80 -7.41
C GLU A 87 21.74 -19.92 -6.10
N LEU A 88 21.04 -19.73 -4.98
CA LEU A 88 21.59 -19.91 -3.64
C LEU A 88 21.54 -21.39 -3.30
N ASP A 89 22.69 -22.04 -3.31
CA ASP A 89 22.86 -23.35 -2.67
C ASP A 89 22.70 -23.23 -1.14
N VAL A 90 22.40 -24.35 -0.47
CA VAL A 90 22.17 -24.41 0.98
C VAL A 90 23.35 -23.82 1.79
N GLU A 91 24.58 -23.93 1.28
CA GLU A 91 25.79 -23.31 1.88
C GLU A 91 25.82 -21.78 1.81
N GLN A 92 25.07 -21.13 0.90
CA GLN A 92 25.05 -19.67 0.77
C GLN A 92 23.97 -18.98 1.61
N ILE A 93 23.13 -19.75 2.33
CA ILE A 93 22.12 -19.19 3.23
C ILE A 93 22.79 -18.55 4.48
N GLU A 94 23.96 -19.05 4.88
CA GLU A 94 24.69 -18.62 6.09
C GLU A 94 25.45 -17.29 5.95
N LEU A 95 25.71 -16.79 4.73
CA LEU A 95 26.46 -15.54 4.60
C LEU A 95 25.58 -14.32 4.89
N PRO A 96 25.96 -13.46 5.86
CA PRO A 96 25.38 -12.14 5.98
C PRO A 96 25.77 -11.36 4.72
N PHE A 97 24.79 -10.96 3.93
CA PHE A 97 24.99 -10.15 2.72
C PHE A 97 25.43 -8.71 3.05
N ASN A 98 26.63 -8.56 3.59
CA ASN A 98 27.36 -7.29 3.66
C ASN A 98 28.45 -7.24 2.56
N ASN A 99 28.25 -7.95 1.45
CA ASN A 99 29.16 -7.86 0.31
C ASN A 99 28.72 -6.71 -0.61
N GLU A 100 29.67 -5.89 -1.05
CA GLU A 100 29.43 -4.69 -1.89
C GLU A 100 28.63 -5.02 -3.17
N ASN A 101 28.85 -6.19 -3.77
CA ASN A 101 28.13 -6.63 -4.97
C ASN A 101 26.61 -6.83 -4.75
N ASP A 102 26.18 -7.21 -3.54
CA ASP A 102 24.75 -7.42 -3.24
C ASP A 102 24.03 -6.09 -3.03
N GLU A 103 24.73 -5.10 -2.48
CA GLU A 103 24.23 -3.73 -2.36
C GLU A 103 23.98 -3.08 -3.73
N ASP A 104 24.90 -3.26 -4.68
CA ASP A 104 24.75 -2.72 -6.04
C ASP A 104 23.60 -3.38 -6.80
N ALA A 105 23.46 -4.71 -6.71
CA ALA A 105 22.34 -5.43 -7.32
C ALA A 105 21.00 -4.98 -6.73
N ARG A 106 20.95 -4.77 -5.41
CA ARG A 106 19.77 -4.29 -4.70
C ARG A 106 19.44 -2.84 -5.02
N GLN A 107 20.44 -1.98 -5.20
CA GLN A 107 20.26 -0.60 -5.65
C GLN A 107 19.76 -0.53 -7.10
N PHE A 108 20.23 -1.43 -7.96
CA PHE A 108 19.71 -1.60 -9.31
C PHE A 108 18.24 -2.04 -9.29
N LEU A 109 17.90 -3.06 -8.50
CA LEU A 109 16.52 -3.53 -8.35
C LEU A 109 15.61 -2.43 -7.77
N LEU A 110 16.08 -1.67 -6.77
CA LEU A 110 15.36 -0.52 -6.22
C LEU A 110 15.01 0.51 -7.30
N THR A 111 15.94 0.74 -8.24
CA THR A 111 15.74 1.66 -9.38
C THR A 111 14.70 1.12 -10.37
N GLN A 112 14.63 -0.20 -10.58
CA GLN A 112 13.64 -0.84 -11.44
C GLN A 112 12.23 -0.86 -10.83
N VAL A 113 12.17 -1.11 -9.52
CA VAL A 113 10.92 -1.23 -8.76
C VAL A 113 10.28 0.13 -8.52
N LEU A 114 11.07 1.17 -8.23
CA LEU A 114 10.53 2.51 -7.98
C LEU A 114 10.20 3.25 -9.28
N GLN A 115 8.92 3.55 -9.46
CA GLN A 115 8.44 4.36 -10.58
C GLN A 115 7.48 5.45 -10.06
N PRO A 116 7.85 6.73 -10.11
CA PRO A 116 9.14 7.30 -10.53
C PRO A 116 10.32 6.90 -9.63
N ASN A 117 11.49 6.71 -10.23
CA ASN A 117 12.75 6.38 -9.54
C ASN A 117 13.37 7.64 -8.87
N ARG A 118 14.53 7.50 -8.21
CA ARG A 118 15.23 8.60 -7.53
C ARG A 118 15.57 9.73 -8.51
N GLU A 119 16.16 9.40 -9.66
CA GLU A 119 16.58 10.39 -10.67
C GLU A 119 15.41 11.25 -11.16
N CYS A 120 14.27 10.63 -11.47
CA CYS A 120 13.05 11.35 -11.87
C CYS A 120 12.57 12.32 -10.78
N VAL A 121 12.64 11.90 -9.52
CA VAL A 121 12.24 12.74 -8.39
C VAL A 121 13.22 13.89 -8.19
N GLU A 122 14.53 13.63 -8.23
CA GLU A 122 15.56 14.65 -8.05
C GLU A 122 15.50 15.72 -9.14
N GLU A 123 15.32 15.32 -10.40
CA GLU A 123 15.18 16.26 -11.51
C GLU A 123 13.91 17.12 -11.36
N ALA A 124 12.79 16.52 -10.97
CA ALA A 124 11.57 17.28 -10.72
C ALA A 124 11.73 18.25 -9.53
N LEU A 125 12.40 17.83 -8.45
CA LEU A 125 12.64 18.67 -7.28
C LEU A 125 13.64 19.79 -7.56
N ARG A 126 14.62 19.58 -8.46
CA ARG A 126 15.63 20.58 -8.86
C ARG A 126 14.99 21.85 -9.42
N TYR A 127 13.92 21.74 -10.19
CA TYR A 127 13.19 22.89 -10.73
C TYR A 127 12.07 23.40 -9.80
N ALA A 128 11.77 22.70 -8.70
CA ALA A 128 10.75 23.12 -7.77
C ALA A 128 11.27 24.23 -6.84
N ARG A 129 10.48 25.29 -6.64
CA ARG A 129 10.85 26.37 -5.71
C ARG A 129 10.97 25.81 -4.27
N PRO A 130 12.13 25.95 -3.59
CA PRO A 130 12.29 25.46 -2.22
C PRO A 130 11.29 26.12 -1.29
N ASN A 131 10.46 25.31 -0.63
CA ASN A 131 9.52 25.74 0.40
C ASN A 131 9.11 24.54 1.26
N THR A 132 8.30 24.77 2.31
CA THR A 132 7.88 23.69 3.23
C THR A 132 7.13 22.55 2.54
N LEU A 133 6.35 22.83 1.49
CA LEU A 133 5.66 21.80 0.70
C LEU A 133 6.65 20.93 -0.05
N THR A 134 7.60 21.53 -0.77
CA THR A 134 8.66 20.82 -1.47
C THR A 134 9.48 19.94 -0.52
N ARG A 135 9.71 20.42 0.72
CA ARG A 135 10.36 19.61 1.77
C ARG A 135 9.52 18.40 2.19
N LEU A 136 8.24 18.59 2.51
CA LEU A 136 7.34 17.48 2.89
C LEU A 136 7.20 16.45 1.77
N VAL A 137 7.20 16.90 0.53
CA VAL A 137 7.16 16.05 -0.67
C VAL A 137 8.49 15.30 -0.85
N SER A 138 9.62 15.96 -0.63
CA SER A 138 10.94 15.32 -0.60
C SER A 138 11.02 14.24 0.49
N ASP A 139 10.58 14.57 1.72
CA ASP A 139 10.52 13.64 2.85
C ASP A 139 9.66 12.42 2.47
N TYR A 140 8.50 12.62 1.83
CA TYR A 140 7.67 11.52 1.33
C TYR A 140 8.43 10.61 0.35
N PHE A 141 9.11 11.19 -0.64
CA PHE A 141 9.85 10.40 -1.62
C PHE A 141 10.99 9.61 -0.96
N GLU A 142 11.74 10.23 -0.05
CA GLU A 142 12.82 9.60 0.69
C GLU A 142 12.31 8.45 1.57
N HIS A 143 11.25 8.69 2.35
CA HIS A 143 10.67 7.67 3.21
C HIS A 143 10.05 6.53 2.39
N SER A 144 9.40 6.83 1.25
CA SER A 144 8.82 5.79 0.39
C SER A 144 9.88 4.90 -0.26
N GLU A 145 11.02 5.48 -0.64
CA GLU A 145 12.18 4.73 -1.14
C GLU A 145 12.79 3.85 -0.05
N LYS A 146 12.99 4.38 1.17
CA LYS A 146 13.45 3.60 2.33
C LYS A 146 12.51 2.43 2.63
N SER A 147 11.19 2.63 2.56
CA SER A 147 10.20 1.56 2.72
C SER A 147 10.35 0.49 1.65
N THR A 148 10.45 0.87 0.38
CA THR A 148 10.64 -0.06 -0.73
C THR A 148 11.90 -0.89 -0.55
N HIS A 149 13.00 -0.25 -0.19
CA HIS A 149 14.27 -0.94 0.09
C HIS A 149 14.16 -1.99 1.20
N ASN A 150 13.46 -1.70 2.29
CA ASN A 150 13.22 -2.69 3.35
C ASN A 150 12.27 -3.80 2.91
N CYS A 151 11.25 -3.48 2.10
CA CYS A 151 10.37 -4.50 1.54
C CYS A 151 11.12 -5.43 0.57
N LEU A 152 12.15 -4.95 -0.14
CA LEU A 152 13.04 -5.80 -0.94
C LEU A 152 13.86 -6.76 -0.08
N LEU A 153 14.40 -6.30 1.05
CA LEU A 153 15.05 -7.19 2.01
C LEU A 153 14.11 -8.28 2.53
N LEU A 154 12.87 -7.92 2.85
CA LEU A 154 11.86 -8.89 3.30
C LEU A 154 11.48 -9.86 2.20
N HIS A 155 11.44 -9.43 0.94
CA HIS A 155 11.23 -10.31 -0.20
C HIS A 155 12.35 -11.35 -0.30
N GLN A 156 13.59 -10.95 -0.09
CA GLN A 156 14.73 -11.87 -0.03
C GLN A 156 14.64 -12.84 1.17
N SER A 157 14.17 -12.36 2.33
CA SER A 157 13.86 -13.23 3.48
C SER A 157 12.81 -14.30 3.14
N VAL A 158 11.77 -13.95 2.36
CA VAL A 158 10.77 -14.93 1.88
C VAL A 158 11.44 -16.01 1.03
N TYR A 159 12.30 -15.61 0.08
CA TYR A 159 13.05 -16.57 -0.73
C TYR A 159 13.93 -17.48 0.14
N ARG A 160 14.71 -16.92 1.07
CA ARG A 160 15.55 -17.67 2.01
C ARG A 160 14.74 -18.66 2.85
N ALA A 161 13.58 -18.25 3.35
CA ALA A 161 12.69 -19.14 4.09
C ALA A 161 12.18 -20.30 3.22
N ARG A 162 11.85 -20.06 1.94
CA ARG A 162 11.46 -21.12 1.01
C ARG A 162 12.59 -22.12 0.79
N VAL A 163 13.82 -21.66 0.61
CA VAL A 163 14.99 -22.54 0.46
C VAL A 163 15.25 -23.34 1.73
N LEU A 164 15.25 -22.68 2.90
CA LEU A 164 15.45 -23.32 4.21
C LEU A 164 14.43 -24.44 4.47
N TYR A 165 13.16 -24.22 4.15
CA TYR A 165 12.10 -25.19 4.39
C TYR A 165 11.95 -26.25 3.27
N ALA A 166 12.56 -26.05 2.09
CA ALA A 166 12.38 -26.97 0.96
C ALA A 166 12.77 -28.43 1.26
N PRO A 167 13.90 -28.74 1.93
CA PRO A 167 14.24 -30.11 2.30
C PRO A 167 13.23 -30.75 3.25
N LEU A 168 12.74 -29.99 4.24
CA LEU A 168 11.69 -30.44 5.16
C LEU A 168 10.40 -30.74 4.43
N HIS A 169 9.99 -29.87 3.51
CA HIS A 169 8.76 -30.04 2.73
C HIS A 169 8.81 -31.31 1.88
N LYS A 170 9.91 -31.51 1.14
CA LYS A 170 10.14 -32.70 0.33
C LYS A 170 10.10 -33.98 1.16
N LEU A 171 10.65 -33.94 2.37
CA LEU A 171 10.59 -35.05 3.32
C LEU A 171 9.15 -35.32 3.76
N LEU A 172 8.40 -34.28 4.16
CA LEU A 172 7.04 -34.40 4.66
C LEU A 172 6.03 -34.90 3.61
N GLU A 173 6.26 -34.67 2.32
CA GLU A 173 5.41 -35.16 1.23
C GLU A 173 5.49 -36.67 1.00
N VAL A 174 6.67 -37.27 1.24
CA VAL A 174 6.94 -38.67 0.86
C VAL A 174 6.78 -39.64 2.04
N LEU A 175 6.87 -39.15 3.28
CA LEU A 175 6.87 -40.01 4.47
C LEU A 175 5.48 -40.44 4.94
N ASP A 176 5.34 -41.75 5.20
CA ASP A 176 4.32 -42.26 6.12
C ASP A 176 4.84 -42.12 7.56
N LEU A 177 4.26 -41.21 8.34
CA LEU A 177 4.73 -40.90 9.71
C LEU A 177 4.34 -41.95 10.74
N ASP A 178 3.40 -42.83 10.41
CA ASP A 178 2.97 -43.92 11.29
C ASP A 178 3.91 -45.13 11.20
N SER A 179 4.76 -45.20 10.16
CA SER A 179 5.63 -46.35 9.88
C SER A 179 7.07 -46.01 9.45
N LEU A 180 7.67 -44.98 10.07
CA LEU A 180 9.04 -44.53 9.73
C LEU A 180 10.11 -45.63 9.78
N THR A 181 10.94 -45.77 8.76
CA THR A 181 12.13 -46.63 8.78
C THR A 181 13.31 -45.94 9.48
N GLN A 182 14.33 -46.70 9.91
CA GLN A 182 15.54 -46.09 10.49
C GLN A 182 16.24 -45.16 9.51
N SER A 183 16.36 -45.54 8.23
CA SER A 183 16.99 -44.69 7.20
C SER A 183 16.22 -43.38 6.97
N GLN A 184 14.89 -43.38 7.12
CA GLN A 184 14.09 -42.16 7.05
C GLN A 184 14.31 -41.27 8.27
N CYS A 185 14.47 -41.86 9.46
CA CYS A 185 14.84 -41.13 10.67
C CYS A 185 16.25 -40.51 10.55
N ASP A 186 17.23 -41.26 10.04
CA ASP A 186 18.59 -40.76 9.85
C ASP A 186 18.60 -39.59 8.84
N ASN A 187 17.87 -39.70 7.73
CA ASN A 187 17.70 -38.61 6.77
C ASN A 187 17.00 -37.38 7.38
N ALA A 188 15.95 -37.59 8.18
CA ALA A 188 15.28 -36.50 8.90
C ALA A 188 16.22 -35.79 9.87
N TYR A 189 17.06 -36.57 10.58
CA TYR A 189 18.06 -36.04 11.50
C TYR A 189 19.08 -35.15 10.79
N GLU A 190 19.58 -35.56 9.62
CA GLU A 190 20.49 -34.73 8.81
C GLU A 190 19.82 -33.42 8.35
N ILE A 191 18.56 -33.48 7.90
CA ILE A 191 17.81 -32.27 7.53
C ILE A 191 17.59 -31.35 8.74
N PHE A 192 17.35 -31.92 9.92
CA PHE A 192 17.22 -31.17 11.16
C PHE A 192 18.52 -30.46 11.56
N LEU A 193 19.67 -31.11 11.39
CA LEU A 193 20.98 -30.49 11.62
C LEU A 193 21.19 -29.29 10.69
N GLN A 194 20.90 -29.46 9.39
CA GLN A 194 21.01 -28.38 8.41
C GLN A 194 20.04 -27.22 8.70
N PHE A 195 18.81 -27.53 9.12
CA PHE A 195 17.83 -26.51 9.45
C PHE A 195 18.22 -25.72 10.71
N ASP A 196 18.76 -26.39 11.74
CA ASP A 196 19.15 -25.71 12.98
C ASP A 196 20.40 -24.83 12.81
N SER A 197 21.32 -25.19 11.90
CA SER A 197 22.55 -24.43 11.65
C SER A 197 22.30 -23.06 11.01
N VAL A 198 21.21 -22.93 10.25
CA VAL A 198 20.87 -21.69 9.53
C VAL A 198 20.08 -20.74 10.43
N ASP A 199 20.48 -19.48 10.50
CA ASP A 199 19.77 -18.42 11.23
C ASP A 199 18.36 -18.16 10.65
N ASN A 200 17.48 -17.62 11.50
CA ASN A 200 16.15 -17.23 11.07
C ASN A 200 16.22 -16.18 9.94
N PRO A 201 15.61 -16.44 8.77
CA PRO A 201 15.70 -15.53 7.64
C PRO A 201 14.92 -14.24 7.87
N PHE A 202 14.01 -14.21 8.84
CA PHE A 202 13.22 -13.03 9.16
C PHE A 202 13.89 -12.21 10.27
N PRO A 203 13.88 -10.87 10.18
CA PRO A 203 14.40 -10.04 11.24
C PRO A 203 13.50 -10.12 12.48
N CYS A 204 14.12 -10.24 13.65
CA CYS A 204 13.39 -10.14 14.92
C CYS A 204 12.66 -8.80 15.02
N ARG A 205 11.52 -8.78 15.71
CA ARG A 205 10.68 -7.59 15.92
C ARG A 205 11.43 -6.41 16.55
N ASN A 206 12.49 -6.69 17.32
CA ASN A 206 13.32 -5.67 17.95
C ASN A 206 14.33 -5.02 16.99
N SER A 207 14.36 -5.44 15.72
CA SER A 207 15.12 -4.72 14.69
C SER A 207 14.46 -3.34 14.46
N HIS A 208 15.08 -2.29 14.99
CA HIS A 208 14.54 -0.92 14.97
C HIS A 208 14.19 -0.37 13.57
N LYS A 209 14.68 -1.01 12.50
CA LYS A 209 14.60 -0.52 11.11
C LYS A 209 13.17 -0.25 10.62
N LEU A 210 12.23 -1.18 10.80
CA LEU A 210 10.86 -1.03 10.26
C LEU A 210 9.99 -0.12 11.16
N GLN A 211 10.24 -0.16 12.48
CA GLN A 211 9.63 0.72 13.46
C GLN A 211 9.99 2.20 13.22
N ASP A 212 11.25 2.50 12.89
CA ASP A 212 11.73 3.86 12.60
C ASP A 212 11.06 4.43 11.35
N ILE A 213 10.87 3.61 10.32
CA ILE A 213 10.18 3.98 9.09
C ILE A 213 8.72 4.30 9.39
N ARG A 214 8.01 3.44 10.14
CA ARG A 214 6.62 3.71 10.54
C ARG A 214 6.45 4.97 11.36
N HIS A 215 7.38 5.22 12.28
CA HIS A 215 7.37 6.43 13.09
C HIS A 215 7.53 7.65 12.18
N SER A 216 8.46 7.59 11.24
CA SER A 216 8.68 8.63 10.22
C SER A 216 7.42 8.89 9.37
N PHE A 217 6.75 7.85 8.88
CA PHE A 217 5.49 7.98 8.14
C PHE A 217 4.35 8.56 8.98
N SER A 218 4.29 8.22 10.26
CA SER A 218 3.28 8.78 11.18
C SER A 218 3.51 10.27 11.43
N GLN A 219 4.77 10.68 11.60
CA GLN A 219 5.15 12.09 11.72
C GLN A 219 4.86 12.86 10.43
N LEU A 220 5.28 12.34 9.28
CA LEU A 220 5.04 12.93 7.97
C LEU A 220 3.54 13.13 7.72
N ARG A 221 2.73 12.11 8.02
CA ARG A 221 1.26 12.20 7.92
C ARG A 221 0.70 13.35 8.74
N GLN A 222 1.10 13.46 10.01
CA GLN A 222 0.61 14.51 10.89
C GLN A 222 0.95 15.90 10.33
N GLN A 223 2.13 16.05 9.73
CA GLN A 223 2.54 17.31 9.10
C GLN A 223 1.73 17.60 7.82
N LEU A 224 1.52 16.59 6.97
CA LEU A 224 0.70 16.68 5.76
C LEU A 224 -0.76 17.04 6.09
N ASP A 225 -1.40 16.36 7.04
CA ASP A 225 -2.79 16.60 7.43
C ASP A 225 -3.00 18.00 8.00
N ARG A 226 -2.10 18.45 8.88
CA ARG A 226 -2.13 19.83 9.41
C ARG A 226 -2.05 20.86 8.28
N ARG A 227 -1.22 20.62 7.28
CA ARG A 227 -1.04 21.55 6.13
C ARG A 227 -2.20 21.49 5.16
N LEU A 228 -2.73 20.31 4.88
CA LEU A 228 -3.91 20.10 4.06
C LEU A 228 -5.09 20.87 4.65
N ASN A 229 -5.35 20.72 5.95
CA ASN A 229 -6.41 21.44 6.65
C ASN A 229 -6.22 22.96 6.57
N LYS A 230 -4.98 23.45 6.70
CA LYS A 230 -4.64 24.88 6.54
C LYS A 230 -4.83 25.38 5.11
N SER A 231 -4.49 24.59 4.11
CA SER A 231 -4.68 24.93 2.69
C SER A 231 -6.17 24.99 2.36
N GLN A 232 -6.94 23.99 2.78
CA GLN A 232 -8.39 23.95 2.59
C GLN A 232 -9.11 25.10 3.33
N SER A 233 -8.67 25.48 4.53
CA SER A 233 -9.25 26.63 5.24
C SER A 233 -9.01 27.95 4.49
N ARG A 234 -7.81 28.15 3.92
CA ARG A 234 -7.51 29.32 3.07
C ARG A 234 -8.36 29.36 1.82
N VAL A 235 -8.50 28.24 1.11
CA VAL A 235 -9.38 28.15 -0.07
C VAL A 235 -10.82 28.49 0.29
N ARG A 236 -11.34 27.93 1.40
CA ARG A 236 -12.69 28.24 1.90
C ARG A 236 -12.84 29.72 2.25
N LEU A 237 -11.84 30.32 2.89
CA LEU A 237 -11.86 31.74 3.25
C LEU A 237 -11.89 32.63 2.01
N VAL A 238 -11.00 32.40 1.04
CA VAL A 238 -10.96 33.20 -0.21
C VAL A 238 -12.26 33.07 -0.99
N ARG A 239 -12.85 31.87 -1.06
CA ARG A 239 -14.15 31.67 -1.72
C ARG A 239 -15.26 32.43 -1.01
N ARG A 240 -15.31 32.39 0.33
CA ARG A 240 -16.30 33.13 1.13
C ARG A 240 -16.16 34.64 0.97
N THR A 241 -14.94 35.17 1.04
CA THR A 241 -14.70 36.61 0.85
C THR A 241 -15.01 37.04 -0.58
N THR A 242 -14.67 36.22 -1.57
CA THR A 242 -15.01 36.50 -2.98
C THR A 242 -16.52 36.53 -3.19
N ALA A 243 -17.26 35.57 -2.63
CA ALA A 243 -18.73 35.56 -2.69
C ALA A 243 -19.33 36.80 -2.01
N ALA A 244 -18.82 37.17 -0.83
CA ALA A 244 -19.24 38.38 -0.12
C ALA A 244 -18.96 39.65 -0.96
N CYS A 245 -17.77 39.77 -1.56
CA CYS A 245 -17.44 40.88 -2.45
C CYS A 245 -18.37 40.95 -3.67
N VAL A 246 -18.68 39.81 -4.31
CA VAL A 246 -19.61 39.77 -5.45
C VAL A 246 -21.01 40.23 -5.02
N LEU A 247 -21.51 39.76 -3.87
CA LEU A 247 -22.79 40.21 -3.32
C LEU A 247 -22.80 41.70 -3.01
N CYS A 248 -21.72 42.24 -2.42
CA CYS A 248 -21.57 43.68 -2.16
C CYS A 248 -21.55 44.49 -3.45
N ILE A 249 -20.85 44.03 -4.50
CA ILE A 249 -20.81 44.70 -5.81
C ILE A 249 -22.21 44.74 -6.42
N ILE A 250 -22.92 43.60 -6.44
CA ILE A 250 -24.30 43.53 -6.95
C ILE A 250 -25.20 44.49 -6.17
N GLY A 251 -25.14 44.47 -4.84
CA GLY A 251 -25.89 45.38 -3.98
C GLY A 251 -25.58 46.85 -4.25
N SER A 252 -24.31 47.20 -4.45
CA SER A 252 -23.89 48.57 -4.78
C SER A 252 -24.39 49.02 -6.16
N VAL A 253 -24.35 48.16 -7.18
CA VAL A 253 -24.84 48.47 -8.52
C VAL A 253 -26.35 48.68 -8.50
N VAL A 254 -27.10 47.84 -7.78
CA VAL A 254 -28.55 47.99 -7.59
C VAL A 254 -28.86 49.31 -6.87
N ALA A 255 -28.17 49.61 -5.78
CA ALA A 255 -28.37 50.84 -5.02
C ALA A 255 -28.07 52.10 -5.86
N VAL A 256 -26.94 52.11 -6.59
CA VAL A 256 -26.57 53.21 -7.50
C VAL A 256 -27.60 53.37 -8.61
N SER A 257 -28.09 52.26 -9.18
CA SER A 257 -29.11 52.31 -10.25
C SER A 257 -30.42 52.92 -9.73
N VAL A 258 -30.90 52.50 -8.56
CA VAL A 258 -32.10 53.07 -7.93
C VAL A 258 -31.91 54.55 -7.62
N ALA A 259 -30.77 54.92 -7.03
CA ALA A 259 -30.47 56.33 -6.73
C ALA A 259 -30.39 57.17 -8.01
N ALA A 260 -29.76 56.68 -9.08
CA ALA A 260 -29.68 57.36 -10.36
C ALA A 260 -31.06 57.58 -10.99
N VAL A 261 -31.99 56.62 -10.87
CA VAL A 261 -33.39 56.81 -11.33
C VAL A 261 -34.08 57.92 -10.54
N CYS A 262 -33.96 57.93 -9.20
CA CYS A 262 -34.52 58.98 -8.35
C CYS A 262 -33.89 60.36 -8.58
N ILE A 263 -32.62 60.43 -8.98
CA ILE A 263 -31.93 61.69 -9.27
C ILE A 263 -32.22 62.16 -10.70
N ALA A 264 -32.29 61.26 -11.69
CA ALA A 264 -32.62 61.58 -13.07
C ALA A 264 -34.04 62.18 -13.20
N THR A 265 -34.95 61.86 -12.27
CA THR A 265 -36.23 62.57 -12.13
C THR A 265 -36.11 64.03 -11.67
N HIS A 266 -34.94 64.47 -11.18
CA HIS A 266 -34.74 65.83 -10.66
C HIS A 266 -33.54 66.62 -11.23
N THR A 267 -32.50 66.04 -11.85
CA THR A 267 -31.50 66.74 -12.72
C THR A 267 -30.48 65.73 -13.29
N PHE A 268 -29.93 66.02 -14.48
CA PHE A 268 -29.06 65.11 -15.23
C PHE A 268 -27.57 65.42 -14.98
N ILE A 269 -26.83 64.58 -14.24
CA ILE A 269 -25.35 64.63 -14.15
C ILE A 269 -24.74 63.23 -14.22
N ALA A 270 -23.62 63.16 -14.94
CA ALA A 270 -22.96 61.98 -15.51
C ALA A 270 -22.20 61.05 -14.54
N PHE A 271 -22.02 59.83 -15.04
CA PHE A 271 -21.46 58.61 -14.46
C PHE A 271 -20.11 58.72 -13.73
N VAL A 272 -20.03 58.05 -12.57
CA VAL A 272 -18.77 57.71 -11.89
C VAL A 272 -18.22 56.42 -12.50
N ALA A 273 -17.07 56.53 -13.17
CA ALA A 273 -16.27 55.38 -13.61
C ALA A 273 -15.68 54.67 -12.39
N CYS A 274 -16.05 53.40 -12.17
CA CYS A 274 -15.52 52.58 -11.08
C CYS A 274 -14.51 51.56 -11.65
N PRO A 275 -13.24 51.52 -11.19
CA PRO A 275 -12.25 50.59 -11.70
C PRO A 275 -12.41 49.23 -11.00
N ILE A 276 -13.39 48.43 -11.43
CA ILE A 276 -13.72 47.14 -10.80
C ILE A 276 -12.82 45.99 -11.30
N CYS A 277 -12.06 46.19 -12.38
CA CYS A 277 -11.41 45.09 -13.10
C CYS A 277 -10.17 44.47 -12.41
N SER A 278 -9.58 45.11 -11.40
CA SER A 278 -8.35 44.63 -10.76
C SER A 278 -8.58 43.62 -9.63
N VAL A 279 -9.77 43.64 -9.01
CA VAL A 279 -10.07 42.89 -7.77
C VAL A 279 -10.52 41.45 -8.04
N THR A 280 -10.97 41.13 -9.25
CA THR A 280 -11.47 39.78 -9.61
C THR A 280 -10.37 38.79 -9.97
N ASN A 281 -9.23 39.28 -10.46
CA ASN A 281 -8.14 38.43 -10.97
C ASN A 281 -7.20 37.89 -9.87
N LEU A 282 -6.97 38.65 -8.80
CA LEU A 282 -6.11 38.28 -7.67
C LEU A 282 -6.66 37.08 -6.84
N PRO A 283 -7.93 37.06 -6.40
CA PRO A 283 -8.49 35.91 -5.67
C PRO A 283 -8.52 34.66 -6.54
N ARG A 284 -8.68 34.78 -7.87
CA ARG A 284 -8.65 33.66 -8.80
C ARG A 284 -7.27 32.99 -8.87
N LYS A 285 -6.19 33.76 -8.98
CA LYS A 285 -4.81 33.22 -9.01
C LYS A 285 -4.42 32.58 -7.67
N LEU A 286 -4.72 33.22 -6.55
CA LEU A 286 -4.45 32.67 -5.21
C LEU A 286 -5.24 31.38 -4.94
N THR A 287 -6.51 31.33 -5.35
CA THR A 287 -7.35 30.13 -5.22
C THR A 287 -6.80 28.98 -6.06
N LYS A 288 -6.36 29.23 -7.30
CA LYS A 288 -5.78 28.18 -8.15
C LYS A 288 -4.54 27.55 -7.52
N LYS A 289 -3.62 28.38 -7.02
CA LYS A 289 -2.40 27.92 -6.34
C LYS A 289 -2.69 27.15 -5.05
N GLU A 290 -3.56 27.66 -4.19
CA GLU A 290 -3.92 26.99 -2.92
C GLU A 290 -4.72 25.69 -3.16
N VAL A 291 -5.48 25.60 -4.26
CA VAL A 291 -6.13 24.34 -4.67
C VAL A 291 -5.12 23.32 -5.16
N ALA A 292 -4.12 23.72 -5.96
CA ALA A 292 -3.04 22.82 -6.39
C ALA A 292 -2.21 22.31 -5.20
N HIS A 293 -1.87 23.20 -4.27
CA HIS A 293 -1.20 22.79 -3.02
C HIS A 293 -2.05 21.79 -2.22
N ALA A 294 -3.36 22.00 -2.13
CA ALA A 294 -4.26 21.07 -1.45
C ALA A 294 -4.28 19.69 -2.13
N LYS A 295 -4.21 19.63 -3.47
CA LYS A 295 -4.12 18.36 -4.21
C LYS A 295 -2.80 17.63 -3.97
N GLN A 296 -1.67 18.33 -4.01
CA GLN A 296 -0.35 17.75 -3.68
C GLN A 296 -0.34 17.17 -2.26
N LEU A 297 -0.85 17.94 -1.29
CA LEU A 297 -0.94 17.51 0.11
C LEU A 297 -1.91 16.34 0.31
N ASP A 298 -3.03 16.32 -0.40
CA ASP A 298 -3.99 15.21 -0.37
C ASP A 298 -3.40 13.92 -0.96
N ALA A 299 -2.76 14.01 -2.12
CA ALA A 299 -2.08 12.88 -2.74
C ALA A 299 -1.00 12.30 -1.82
N ALA A 300 -0.15 13.15 -1.25
CA ALA A 300 0.88 12.73 -0.31
C ALA A 300 0.28 12.14 0.98
N SER A 301 -0.75 12.77 1.57
CA SER A 301 -1.39 12.26 2.80
C SER A 301 -2.03 10.89 2.58
N ARG A 302 -2.77 10.72 1.48
CA ARG A 302 -3.39 9.44 1.11
C ARG A 302 -2.34 8.36 0.85
N GLY A 303 -1.26 8.68 0.14
CA GLY A 303 -0.16 7.74 -0.08
C GLY A 303 0.54 7.34 1.21
N THR A 304 0.73 8.29 2.13
CA THR A 304 1.32 8.07 3.46
C THR A 304 0.42 7.18 4.33
N TYR A 305 -0.91 7.37 4.27
CA TYR A 305 -1.88 6.49 4.93
C TYR A 305 -1.77 5.05 4.43
N VAL A 306 -1.91 4.86 3.13
CA VAL A 306 -1.92 3.53 2.50
C VAL A 306 -0.62 2.78 2.79
N LEU A 307 0.53 3.44 2.62
CA LEU A 307 1.82 2.83 2.88
C LEU A 307 1.99 2.44 4.36
N LYS A 308 1.52 3.27 5.29
CA LYS A 308 1.54 2.93 6.72
C LYS A 308 0.74 1.64 7.01
N GLU A 309 -0.44 1.49 6.43
CA GLU A 309 -1.27 0.29 6.63
C GLU A 309 -0.65 -0.98 6.01
N TYR A 310 0.00 -0.86 4.84
CA TYR A 310 0.79 -1.96 4.28
C TYR A 310 1.95 -2.36 5.18
N LEU A 311 2.74 -1.40 5.67
CA LEU A 311 3.87 -1.66 6.57
C LEU A 311 3.43 -2.32 7.89
N LEU A 312 2.30 -1.88 8.44
CA LEU A 312 1.66 -2.51 9.60
C LEU A 312 1.35 -3.99 9.38
N THR A 313 0.76 -4.29 8.21
CA THR A 313 0.39 -5.66 7.84
C THR A 313 1.64 -6.51 7.61
N ILE A 314 2.62 -5.99 6.88
CA ILE A 314 3.90 -6.64 6.59
C ILE A 314 4.68 -6.91 7.89
N GLU A 315 4.67 -6.01 8.87
CA GLU A 315 5.31 -6.25 10.17
C GLU A 315 4.64 -7.38 10.95
N SER A 316 3.30 -7.43 10.95
CA SER A 316 2.54 -8.47 11.64
C SER A 316 2.79 -9.84 11.00
N ILE A 317 2.63 -9.90 9.68
CA ILE A 317 3.46 -10.64 8.73
C ILE A 317 4.70 -11.36 9.27
N VAL A 318 5.79 -10.61 9.16
CA VAL A 318 7.16 -10.97 9.51
C VAL A 318 7.28 -11.43 10.95
N ALA A 319 6.58 -10.82 11.90
CA ALA A 319 6.61 -11.25 13.31
C ALA A 319 6.03 -12.66 13.50
N GLN A 320 4.96 -13.01 12.78
CA GLN A 320 4.38 -14.34 12.82
C GLN A 320 5.32 -15.37 12.16
N LEU A 321 5.93 -15.01 11.02
CA LEU A 321 6.91 -15.88 10.35
C LEU A 321 8.15 -16.11 11.23
N TYR A 322 8.71 -15.04 11.80
CA TYR A 322 9.84 -15.14 12.73
C TYR A 322 9.54 -16.12 13.88
N ALA A 323 8.40 -15.93 14.55
CA ALA A 323 7.99 -16.79 15.66
C ALA A 323 7.78 -18.25 15.21
N SER A 324 7.17 -18.47 14.03
CA SER A 324 7.00 -19.81 13.49
C SER A 324 8.33 -20.51 13.23
N VAL A 325 9.31 -19.79 12.66
CA VAL A 325 10.65 -20.36 12.42
C VAL A 325 11.35 -20.69 13.74
N GLU A 326 11.34 -19.79 14.73
CA GLU A 326 11.94 -20.08 16.04
C GLU A 326 11.26 -21.26 16.74
N ASP A 327 9.92 -21.32 16.72
CA ASP A 327 9.15 -22.44 17.27
C ASP A 327 9.54 -23.77 16.61
N ASP A 328 9.69 -23.78 15.28
CA ASP A 328 10.07 -24.97 14.53
C ASP A 328 11.53 -25.36 14.80
N LYS A 329 12.45 -24.39 14.96
CA LYS A 329 13.84 -24.65 15.38
C LYS A 329 13.88 -25.27 16.77
N ASP A 330 13.15 -24.73 17.73
CA ASP A 330 13.09 -25.27 19.09
C ASP A 330 12.53 -26.69 19.12
N LEU A 331 11.51 -26.97 18.32
CA LEU A 331 10.99 -28.32 18.14
C LEU A 331 12.03 -29.27 17.52
N ILE A 332 12.72 -28.81 16.48
CA ILE A 332 13.78 -29.58 15.81
C ILE A 332 14.91 -29.91 16.79
N ARG A 333 15.32 -28.97 17.64
CA ARG A 333 16.33 -29.20 18.69
C ARG A 333 15.92 -30.28 19.69
N LEU A 334 14.61 -30.43 19.97
CA LEU A 334 14.11 -31.56 20.78
C LEU A 334 14.32 -32.89 20.06
N GLY A 335 14.09 -32.93 18.74
CA GLY A 335 14.34 -34.11 17.90
C GLY A 335 15.83 -34.45 17.75
N LEU A 336 16.71 -33.45 17.81
CA LEU A 336 18.17 -33.60 17.77
C LEU A 336 18.80 -34.08 19.09
N GLY A 337 17.99 -34.38 20.12
CA GLY A 337 18.44 -34.81 21.45
C GLY A 337 19.42 -35.99 21.47
N ARG A 338 20.05 -36.22 22.64
CA ARG A 338 21.25 -37.08 22.82
C ARG A 338 21.10 -38.55 22.39
N SER A 339 19.87 -39.05 22.28
CA SER A 339 19.52 -40.33 21.70
C SER A 339 18.60 -40.03 20.52
N CYS A 340 19.03 -40.34 19.29
CA CYS A 340 18.23 -40.23 18.06
C CYS A 340 17.02 -41.18 18.14
N GLU A 341 16.06 -40.83 18.99
CA GLU A 341 14.89 -41.64 19.28
C GLU A 341 13.91 -41.45 18.13
N LYS A 342 13.69 -42.52 17.38
CA LYS A 342 12.71 -42.58 16.28
C LYS A 342 11.35 -41.98 16.67
N HIS A 343 10.91 -42.17 17.92
CA HIS A 343 9.69 -41.57 18.44
C HIS A 343 9.75 -40.03 18.44
N LEU A 344 10.83 -39.43 18.94
CA LEU A 344 11.00 -37.97 18.97
C LEU A 344 11.01 -37.39 17.56
N ILE A 345 11.77 -38.01 16.64
CA ILE A 345 11.79 -37.59 15.22
C ILE A 345 10.39 -37.67 14.61
N SER A 346 9.65 -38.76 14.85
CA SER A 346 8.27 -38.91 14.38
C SER A 346 7.36 -37.79 14.88
N GLU A 347 7.41 -37.47 16.18
CA GLU A 347 6.57 -36.43 16.77
C GLU A 347 6.91 -35.03 16.24
N VAL A 348 8.20 -34.73 16.06
CA VAL A 348 8.63 -33.47 15.42
C VAL A 348 8.07 -33.37 14.01
N LEU A 349 8.23 -34.41 13.19
CA LEU A 349 7.72 -34.41 11.82
C LEU A 349 6.19 -34.29 11.75
N LYS A 350 5.44 -34.92 12.65
CA LYS A 350 3.97 -34.78 12.73
C LYS A 350 3.56 -33.34 13.02
N HIS A 351 4.26 -32.67 13.93
CA HIS A 351 3.94 -31.29 14.28
C HIS A 351 4.33 -30.31 13.17
N LEU A 352 5.49 -30.49 12.55
CA LEU A 352 5.90 -29.71 11.37
C LEU A 352 4.88 -29.88 10.23
N ARG A 353 4.43 -31.12 9.95
CA ARG A 353 3.39 -31.39 8.95
C ARG A 353 2.08 -30.64 9.24
N LYS A 354 1.67 -30.57 10.50
CA LYS A 354 0.43 -29.88 10.89
C LYS A 354 0.50 -28.37 10.64
N LYS A 355 1.67 -27.75 10.86
CA LYS A 355 1.88 -26.30 10.67
C LYS A 355 2.20 -25.92 9.22
N HIS A 356 2.70 -26.85 8.43
CA HIS A 356 3.26 -26.64 7.09
C HIS A 356 2.40 -25.79 6.15
N LEU A 357 1.11 -26.10 5.99
CA LEU A 357 0.23 -25.37 5.06
C LEU A 357 0.05 -23.90 5.48
N ASN A 358 -0.13 -23.66 6.79
CA ASN A 358 -0.28 -22.31 7.32
C ASN A 358 1.00 -21.49 7.12
N PHE A 359 2.17 -22.10 7.25
CA PHE A 359 3.45 -21.42 7.02
C PHE A 359 3.64 -21.02 5.55
N ILE A 360 3.31 -21.93 4.61
CA ILE A 360 3.34 -21.63 3.17
C ILE A 360 2.37 -20.50 2.82
N GLU A 361 1.15 -20.55 3.34
CA GLU A 361 0.16 -19.49 3.13
C GLU A 361 0.66 -18.15 3.66
N LEU A 362 1.29 -18.14 4.83
CA LEU A 362 1.85 -16.92 5.43
C LEU A 362 3.03 -16.33 4.63
N LEU A 363 3.89 -17.18 4.05
CA LEU A 363 4.95 -16.73 3.14
C LEU A 363 4.38 -16.10 1.86
N LYS A 364 3.33 -16.72 1.29
CA LYS A 364 2.63 -16.21 0.12
C LYS A 364 1.95 -14.86 0.43
N ASP A 365 1.26 -14.77 1.55
CA ASP A 365 0.62 -13.52 1.99
C ASP A 365 1.64 -12.39 2.16
N LEU A 366 2.81 -12.67 2.73
CA LEU A 366 3.87 -11.67 2.86
C LEU A 366 4.37 -11.19 1.49
N GLU A 367 4.63 -12.11 0.57
CA GLU A 367 5.06 -11.77 -0.80
C GLU A 367 4.01 -10.92 -1.53
N GLU A 368 2.74 -11.34 -1.53
CA GLU A 368 1.65 -10.59 -2.14
C GLU A 368 1.54 -9.18 -1.55
N ARG A 369 1.66 -9.04 -0.23
CA ARG A 369 1.62 -7.74 0.46
C ARG A 369 2.79 -6.85 0.11
N ILE A 370 3.99 -7.40 -0.06
CA ILE A 370 5.18 -6.66 -0.50
C ILE A 370 4.98 -6.12 -1.93
N ILE A 371 4.53 -6.95 -2.86
CA ILE A 371 4.31 -6.53 -4.25
C ILE A 371 3.20 -5.47 -4.36
N LEU A 372 2.11 -5.63 -3.59
CA LEU A 372 1.05 -4.62 -3.50
C LEU A 372 1.56 -3.30 -2.89
N CYS A 373 2.45 -3.38 -1.90
CA CYS A 373 3.11 -2.21 -1.30
C CYS A 373 3.90 -1.42 -2.36
N PHE A 374 4.69 -2.10 -3.20
CA PHE A 374 5.42 -1.45 -4.31
C PHE A 374 4.50 -0.72 -5.27
N ASN A 375 3.39 -1.35 -5.67
CA ASN A 375 2.40 -0.72 -6.54
C ASN A 375 1.74 0.50 -5.89
N ALA A 376 1.42 0.43 -4.59
CA ALA A 376 0.85 1.55 -3.84
C ALA A 376 1.84 2.72 -3.72
N VAL A 377 3.12 2.43 -3.47
CA VAL A 377 4.22 3.41 -3.47
C VAL A 377 4.31 4.09 -4.82
N ASN A 378 4.42 3.33 -5.91
CA ASN A 378 4.59 3.88 -7.26
C ASN A 378 3.40 4.73 -7.71
N ARG A 379 2.18 4.29 -7.42
CA ARG A 379 0.97 5.07 -7.68
C ARG A 379 1.01 6.42 -6.95
N SER A 380 1.38 6.40 -5.67
CA SER A 380 1.41 7.60 -4.84
C SER A 380 2.53 8.55 -5.28
N ARG A 381 3.72 8.02 -5.57
CA ARG A 381 4.86 8.77 -6.11
C ARG A 381 4.53 9.40 -7.47
N SER A 382 3.85 8.67 -8.35
CA SER A 382 3.45 9.15 -9.68
C SER A 382 2.43 10.29 -9.60
N LEU A 383 1.40 10.14 -8.78
CA LEU A 383 0.41 11.20 -8.54
C LEU A 383 1.05 12.46 -7.96
N LEU A 384 1.98 12.28 -7.01
CA LEU A 384 2.66 13.41 -6.39
C LEU A 384 3.58 14.12 -7.39
N LEU A 385 4.34 13.38 -8.20
CA LEU A 385 5.20 13.93 -9.23
C LEU A 385 4.41 14.68 -10.31
N GLN A 386 3.26 14.15 -10.74
CA GLN A 386 2.37 14.83 -11.68
C GLN A 386 1.91 16.19 -11.14
N GLU A 387 1.52 16.25 -9.87
CA GLU A 387 1.07 17.49 -9.25
C GLU A 387 2.22 18.51 -9.08
N ILE A 388 3.47 18.07 -8.89
CA ILE A 388 4.66 18.95 -8.89
C ILE A 388 4.85 19.58 -10.28
N HIS A 389 4.83 18.78 -11.35
CA HIS A 389 5.03 19.27 -12.73
C HIS A 389 3.92 20.24 -13.19
N LEU A 390 2.66 19.96 -12.87
CA LEU A 390 1.53 20.86 -13.18
C LEU A 390 1.70 22.24 -12.55
N TYR A 391 2.39 22.32 -11.41
CA TYR A 391 2.63 23.59 -10.71
C TYR A 391 3.88 24.32 -11.20
N GLN A 392 4.86 23.64 -11.80
CA GLN A 392 6.02 24.29 -12.43
C GLN A 392 5.67 25.03 -13.73
N THR A 393 4.62 24.58 -14.41
CA THR A 393 4.17 25.11 -15.71
C THR A 393 3.02 26.14 -15.61
N SER A 394 2.50 26.38 -14.40
CA SER A 394 1.41 27.35 -14.10
C SER A 394 1.95 28.64 -13.49
#